data_AF-A0A0R3MA44-F1
#
_entry.id   AF-A0A0R3MA44-F1
#
_cell.length_a   1.000
_cell.length_b   1.000
_cell.length_c   1.000
_cell.angle_alpha   90.00
_cell.angle_beta   90.00
_cell.angle_gamma   90.00
#
_symmetry.space_group_name_H-M   'P 1'
#
loop_
_entity.id
_entity.type
_entity.pdbx_description
1 polymer ?
#
loop_
_entity_poly.entity_id
_entity_poly.type
_entity_poly.pdbx_seq_one_letter_code
_entity_poly.pdbx_strand_id
1 'polypeptide(L)'
;MPPGACDTHVHVFGPQTEFSFSELRSYTPEDCTYEDLMQLHAALGIDRAIIVHGGAHGTDNRATLAALDRNPRKLRGVAVIPSGLPRPELEDMNRRGMRGCRMSTVVSGGASFAHLRGLAEETFDLGWHLVLHFDAATELVDVAPQLLQIRSPFVLDHMARISAAEGVDSEPFRTLLRLLDTDRCWIKLASLYRLSSEPYPHRDMLPMIRKVVELRPDRILWGSDWPHPICPVPMPNDGDLVDLIPLWRPDSRTQQLALVDNPALLYGFEPVP
;
A
#
# COMPACT_ATOMS: atom_id res chain seq x y z
N MET A 1 8.75 -12.78 12.41
CA MET A 1 9.05 -12.28 11.06
C MET A 1 10.34 -12.87 10.52
N PRO A 2 10.45 -13.17 9.21
CA PRO A 2 11.72 -13.55 8.59
C PRO A 2 12.68 -12.34 8.50
N PRO A 3 14.01 -12.56 8.50
CA PRO A 3 14.98 -11.49 8.22
C PRO A 3 14.66 -10.77 6.91
N GLY A 4 14.73 -9.44 6.94
CA GLY A 4 14.38 -8.60 5.80
C GLY A 4 12.88 -8.41 5.59
N ALA A 5 12.01 -8.83 6.53
CA ALA A 5 10.57 -8.56 6.44
C ALA A 5 10.27 -7.09 6.18
N CYS A 6 9.34 -6.82 5.27
CA CYS A 6 8.94 -5.49 4.84
C CYS A 6 7.46 -5.26 5.13
N ASP A 7 7.15 -4.19 5.84
CA ASP A 7 5.80 -3.65 5.87
C ASP A 7 5.59 -2.77 4.63
N THR A 8 4.65 -3.14 3.76
CA THR A 8 4.43 -2.41 2.49
C THR A 8 3.35 -1.35 2.55
N HIS A 9 2.74 -1.13 3.71
CA HIS A 9 1.70 -0.13 3.85
C HIS A 9 1.68 0.45 5.26
N VAL A 10 2.43 1.54 5.45
CA VAL A 10 2.36 2.37 6.66
C VAL A 10 2.30 3.85 6.28
N HIS A 11 1.86 4.67 7.22
CA HIS A 11 1.87 6.12 7.11
C HIS A 11 2.66 6.73 8.27
N VAL A 12 3.21 7.91 8.06
CA VAL A 12 3.67 8.78 9.14
C VAL A 12 2.89 10.09 9.06
N PHE A 13 2.50 10.62 10.21
CA PHE A 13 1.75 11.86 10.33
C PHE A 13 2.48 12.80 11.27
N GLY A 14 2.73 14.02 10.79
CA GLY A 14 3.41 15.04 11.58
C GLY A 14 4.91 14.75 11.82
N PRO A 15 5.51 15.34 12.86
CA PRO A 15 4.84 16.18 13.86
C PRO A 15 4.27 17.47 13.25
N GLN A 16 3.08 17.87 13.67
CA GLN A 16 2.36 19.02 13.08
C GLN A 16 3.10 20.36 13.20
N THR A 17 3.99 20.47 14.19
CA THR A 17 4.86 21.64 14.39
C THR A 17 5.85 21.85 13.25
N GLU A 18 6.20 20.80 12.52
CA GLU A 18 7.15 20.83 11.39
C GLU A 18 6.44 20.57 10.05
N PHE A 19 5.48 19.64 10.05
CA PHE A 19 4.74 19.21 8.88
C PHE A 19 3.25 19.41 9.13
N SER A 20 2.74 20.60 8.80
CA SER A 20 1.31 20.89 8.94
C SER A 20 0.47 19.97 8.05
N PHE A 21 -0.74 19.66 8.51
CA PHE A 21 -1.72 18.95 7.69
C PHE A 21 -2.36 19.88 6.66
N SER A 22 -2.82 19.31 5.55
CA SER A 22 -3.52 20.04 4.49
C SER A 22 -4.86 20.58 4.99
N GLU A 23 -5.24 21.78 4.56
CA GLU A 23 -6.59 22.32 4.79
C GLU A 23 -7.68 21.54 4.03
N LEU A 24 -7.30 20.79 2.99
CA LEU A 24 -8.22 20.00 2.16
C LEU A 24 -8.43 18.55 2.65
N ARG A 25 -7.85 18.18 3.81
CA ARG A 25 -7.93 16.82 4.35
C ARG A 25 -9.36 16.43 4.75
N SER A 26 -9.71 15.16 4.58
CA SER A 26 -11.00 14.61 5.03
C SER A 26 -10.98 14.09 6.46
N TYR A 27 -9.81 14.02 7.10
CA TYR A 27 -9.62 13.56 8.48
C TYR A 27 -8.38 14.23 9.09
N THR A 28 -8.31 14.28 10.43
CA THR A 28 -7.15 14.79 11.16
C THR A 28 -6.64 13.68 12.07
N PRO A 29 -5.49 13.05 11.78
CA PRO A 29 -4.87 12.08 12.66
C PRO A 29 -4.12 12.80 13.80
N GLU A 30 -3.77 12.04 14.84
CA GLU A 30 -2.74 12.46 15.80
C GLU A 30 -1.36 12.40 15.13
N ASP A 31 -0.35 12.99 15.79
CA ASP A 31 1.02 12.81 15.36
C ASP A 31 1.43 11.34 15.55
N CYS A 32 1.92 10.72 14.49
CA CYS A 32 2.37 9.34 14.43
C CYS A 32 3.68 9.35 13.64
N THR A 33 4.78 9.51 14.37
CA THR A 33 6.07 9.93 13.81
C THR A 33 6.88 8.76 13.25
N TYR A 34 8.02 9.07 12.61
CA TYR A 34 9.00 8.05 12.22
C TYR A 34 9.50 7.26 13.44
N GLU A 35 9.70 7.93 14.58
CA GLU A 35 10.15 7.32 15.83
C GLU A 35 9.13 6.30 16.36
N ASP A 36 7.84 6.61 16.26
CA ASP A 36 6.76 5.69 16.67
C ASP A 36 6.71 4.47 15.75
N LEU A 37 6.83 4.69 14.43
CA LEU A 37 6.90 3.61 13.45
C LEU A 37 8.09 2.68 13.70
N MET A 38 9.26 3.23 14.03
CA MET A 38 10.44 2.41 14.34
C MET A 38 10.29 1.62 15.64
N GLN A 39 9.61 2.18 16.65
CA GLN A 39 9.29 1.44 17.88
C GLN A 39 8.37 0.26 17.58
N LEU A 40 7.33 0.46 16.78
CA LEU A 40 6.44 -0.60 16.34
C LEU A 40 7.20 -1.69 15.58
N HIS A 41 7.98 -1.30 14.57
CA HIS A 41 8.74 -2.26 13.75
C HIS A 41 9.76 -3.05 14.56
N ALA A 42 10.40 -2.43 15.55
CA ALA A 42 11.28 -3.13 16.48
C ALA A 42 10.54 -4.19 17.29
N ALA A 43 9.32 -3.88 17.76
CA ALA A 43 8.48 -4.83 18.51
C ALA A 43 7.99 -6.00 17.63
N LEU A 44 7.67 -5.74 16.36
CA LEU A 44 7.17 -6.75 15.41
C LEU A 44 8.26 -7.53 14.67
N GLY A 45 9.52 -7.10 14.78
CA GLY A 45 10.66 -7.68 14.05
C GLY A 45 10.63 -7.37 12.54
N ILE A 46 10.18 -6.18 12.16
CA ILE A 46 10.11 -5.71 10.77
C ILE A 46 11.37 -4.92 10.43
N ASP A 47 11.99 -5.23 9.29
CA ASP A 47 13.29 -4.67 8.90
C ASP A 47 13.19 -3.51 7.91
N ARG A 48 12.18 -3.52 7.04
CA ARG A 48 12.00 -2.56 5.95
C ARG A 48 10.57 -2.03 5.94
N ALA A 49 10.39 -0.85 5.36
CA ALA A 49 9.06 -0.27 5.24
C ALA A 49 8.85 0.53 3.96
N ILE A 50 7.60 0.54 3.53
CA ILE A 50 7.08 1.43 2.50
C ILE A 50 6.17 2.45 3.18
N ILE A 51 6.66 3.68 3.30
CA ILE A 51 5.88 4.79 3.84
C ILE A 51 5.02 5.35 2.70
N VAL A 52 3.75 4.95 2.70
CA VAL A 52 2.75 5.50 1.81
C VAL A 52 2.38 6.88 2.34
N HIS A 53 2.45 7.90 1.48
CA HIS A 53 2.16 9.26 1.89
C HIS A 53 0.73 9.37 2.44
N GLY A 54 0.62 9.94 3.65
CA GLY A 54 -0.63 10.04 4.38
C GLY A 54 -1.52 11.16 3.83
N GLY A 55 -2.74 10.84 3.43
CA GLY A 55 -3.66 11.79 2.79
C GLY A 55 -3.98 13.06 3.62
N ALA A 56 -3.78 13.03 4.95
CA ALA A 56 -3.91 14.20 5.80
C ALA A 56 -2.93 15.34 5.44
N HIS A 57 -1.79 15.03 4.84
CA HIS A 57 -0.82 16.02 4.33
C HIS A 57 -1.11 16.47 2.88
N GLY A 58 -2.15 15.95 2.23
CA GLY A 58 -2.51 16.29 0.86
C GLY A 58 -1.44 15.87 -0.15
N THR A 59 -0.87 16.83 -0.88
CA THR A 59 0.22 16.62 -1.84
C THR A 59 1.58 17.11 -1.33
N ASP A 60 1.66 17.56 -0.07
CA ASP A 60 2.90 17.97 0.56
C ASP A 60 3.64 16.74 1.14
N ASN A 61 4.53 16.17 0.34
CA ASN A 61 5.24 14.94 0.67
C ASN A 61 6.40 15.14 1.67
N ARG A 62 6.59 16.34 2.25
CA ARG A 62 7.75 16.64 3.09
C ARG A 62 7.88 15.74 4.32
N ALA A 63 6.79 15.42 5.01
CA ALA A 63 6.82 14.52 6.17
C ALA A 63 7.35 13.13 5.78
N THR A 64 6.82 12.57 4.70
CA THR A 64 7.24 11.27 4.18
C THR A 64 8.70 11.31 3.73
N LEU A 65 9.08 12.30 2.93
CA LEU A 65 10.45 12.43 2.43
C LEU A 65 11.46 12.61 3.58
N ALA A 66 11.12 13.39 4.61
CA ALA A 66 11.95 13.55 5.80
C ALA A 66 12.14 12.21 6.54
N ALA A 67 11.09 11.39 6.65
CA ALA A 67 11.20 10.05 7.22
C ALA A 67 12.09 9.12 6.37
N LEU A 68 11.97 9.15 5.04
CA LEU A 68 12.82 8.33 4.14
C LEU A 68 14.31 8.67 4.29
N ASP A 69 14.65 9.95 4.41
CA ASP A 69 16.05 10.42 4.54
C ASP A 69 16.72 9.88 5.83
N ARG A 70 15.94 9.49 6.85
CA ARG A 70 16.47 8.91 8.09
C ARG A 70 17.11 7.53 7.88
N ASN A 71 16.59 6.75 6.92
CA ASN A 71 17.09 5.39 6.67
C ASN A 71 16.87 4.95 5.21
N PRO A 72 17.62 5.52 4.25
CA PRO A 72 17.42 5.29 2.82
C PRO A 72 17.73 3.86 2.35
N ARG A 73 18.30 3.00 3.21
CA ARG A 73 18.50 1.58 2.88
C ARG A 73 17.29 0.72 3.22
N LYS A 74 16.55 1.08 4.28
CA LYS A 74 15.43 0.30 4.81
C LYS A 74 14.06 0.88 4.45
N LEU A 75 14.01 2.14 4.02
CA LEU A 75 12.77 2.83 3.68
C LEU A 75 12.65 3.15 2.19
N ARG A 76 11.43 3.00 1.70
CA ARG A 76 10.96 3.53 0.41
C ARG A 76 9.62 4.20 0.62
N GLY A 77 9.18 5.00 -0.34
CA GLY A 77 7.92 5.70 -0.24
C GLY A 77 7.04 5.60 -1.47
N VAL A 78 5.78 5.93 -1.27
CA VAL A 78 4.78 6.15 -2.32
C VAL A 78 4.24 7.56 -2.14
N ALA A 79 4.42 8.40 -3.15
CA ALA A 79 4.04 9.80 -3.10
C ALA A 79 2.54 10.01 -3.37
N VAL A 80 1.97 11.12 -2.93
CA VAL A 80 0.69 11.63 -3.46
C VAL A 80 0.97 12.95 -4.13
N ILE A 81 0.80 13.00 -5.45
CA ILE A 81 1.16 14.15 -6.29
C ILE A 81 0.14 14.30 -7.42
N PRO A 82 -0.12 15.52 -7.91
CA PRO A 82 -0.82 15.69 -9.17
C PRO A 82 0.07 15.22 -10.34
N SER A 83 -0.56 14.89 -11.47
CA SER A 83 0.17 14.77 -12.74
C SER A 83 0.68 16.13 -13.22
N GLY A 84 1.74 16.14 -14.01
CA GLY A 84 2.30 17.34 -14.62
C GLY A 84 3.35 18.06 -13.76
N LEU A 85 3.89 17.39 -12.73
CA LEU A 85 5.04 17.93 -12.01
C LEU A 85 6.29 18.01 -12.92
N PRO A 86 7.16 19.01 -12.73
CA PRO A 86 8.43 19.08 -13.45
C PRO A 86 9.27 17.82 -13.24
N ARG A 87 9.88 17.31 -14.32
CA ARG A 87 10.75 16.12 -14.28
C ARG A 87 11.83 16.16 -13.18
N PRO A 88 12.53 17.30 -12.94
CA PRO A 88 13.52 17.38 -11.86
C PRO A 88 12.95 17.11 -10.46
N GLU A 89 11.69 17.45 -10.20
CA GLU A 89 11.02 17.19 -8.92
C GLU A 89 10.75 15.69 -8.74
N LEU A 90 10.26 15.03 -9.79
CA LEU A 90 10.05 13.57 -9.79
C LEU A 90 11.36 12.81 -9.60
N GLU A 91 12.44 13.28 -10.25
CA GLU A 91 13.77 12.71 -10.10
C GLU A 91 14.33 12.91 -8.69
N ASP A 92 14.06 14.05 -8.06
CA ASP A 92 14.45 14.29 -6.66
C ASP A 92 13.73 13.35 -5.70
N MET A 93 12.40 13.23 -5.82
CA MET A 93 11.61 12.28 -5.04
C MET A 93 12.13 10.85 -5.24
N ASN A 94 12.46 10.47 -6.48
CA ASN A 94 13.02 9.16 -6.78
C ASN A 94 14.38 8.93 -6.11
N ARG A 95 15.30 9.90 -6.16
CA ARG A 95 16.60 9.80 -5.47
C ARG A 95 16.43 9.62 -3.96
N ARG A 96 15.43 10.27 -3.36
CA ARG A 96 15.11 10.19 -1.93
C ARG A 96 14.31 8.95 -1.53
N GLY A 97 14.00 8.07 -2.48
CA GLY A 97 13.43 6.75 -2.19
C GLY A 97 11.95 6.57 -2.52
N MET A 98 11.29 7.55 -3.14
CA MET A 98 9.95 7.34 -3.69
C MET A 98 10.01 6.37 -4.88
N ARG A 99 9.06 5.44 -4.94
CA ARG A 99 9.02 4.37 -5.96
C ARG A 99 7.63 4.20 -6.59
N GLY A 100 6.71 5.08 -6.26
CA GLY A 100 5.36 5.02 -6.77
C GLY A 100 4.55 6.24 -6.39
N CYS A 101 3.35 6.33 -6.95
CA CYS A 101 2.38 7.35 -6.61
C CYS A 101 1.01 6.74 -6.30
N ARG A 102 0.34 7.25 -5.26
CA ARG A 102 -0.96 6.78 -4.81
C ARG A 102 -2.06 7.71 -5.27
N MET A 103 -3.13 7.09 -5.76
CA MET A 103 -4.40 7.74 -6.02
C MET A 103 -5.49 7.09 -5.17
N SER A 104 -6.41 7.90 -4.67
CA SER A 104 -7.45 7.45 -3.76
C SER A 104 -8.78 8.14 -4.03
N THR A 105 -9.87 7.38 -3.99
CA THR A 105 -11.24 7.93 -3.95
C THR A 105 -11.79 8.09 -2.52
N VAL A 106 -11.12 7.49 -1.52
CA VAL A 106 -11.50 7.57 -0.09
C VAL A 106 -11.11 8.89 0.61
N VAL A 107 -9.99 9.50 0.23
CA VAL A 107 -9.42 10.68 0.93
C VAL A 107 -9.41 11.90 0.03
N SER A 108 -9.74 13.07 0.57
CA SER A 108 -9.67 14.35 -0.13
C SER A 108 -8.29 14.99 -0.02
N GLY A 109 -8.01 15.97 -0.88
CA GLY A 109 -6.76 16.72 -0.89
C GLY A 109 -5.56 16.03 -1.55
N GLY A 110 -5.74 14.79 -2.04
CA GLY A 110 -4.75 14.03 -2.79
C GLY A 110 -5.07 13.90 -4.29
N ALA A 111 -4.48 12.90 -4.93
CA ALA A 111 -4.70 12.60 -6.35
C ALA A 111 -5.87 11.62 -6.56
N SER A 112 -6.79 11.96 -7.47
CA SER A 112 -7.84 11.06 -7.96
C SER A 112 -7.38 10.26 -9.18
N PHE A 113 -8.18 9.28 -9.62
CA PHE A 113 -7.88 8.50 -10.83
C PHE A 113 -7.90 9.31 -12.13
N ALA A 114 -8.33 10.57 -12.11
CA ALA A 114 -8.13 11.49 -13.24
C ALA A 114 -6.65 11.66 -13.60
N HIS A 115 -5.74 11.51 -12.63
CA HIS A 115 -4.30 11.59 -12.84
C HIS A 115 -3.65 10.29 -13.31
N LEU A 116 -4.38 9.17 -13.33
CA LEU A 116 -3.83 7.82 -13.52
C LEU A 116 -2.97 7.72 -14.78
N ARG A 117 -3.49 8.16 -15.93
CA ARG A 117 -2.76 8.06 -17.20
C ARG A 117 -1.53 8.97 -17.23
N GLY A 118 -1.67 10.22 -16.78
CA GLY A 118 -0.55 11.16 -16.74
C GLY A 118 0.57 10.66 -15.85
N LEU A 119 0.26 10.26 -14.62
CA LEU A 119 1.24 9.71 -13.69
C LEU A 119 1.86 8.41 -14.21
N ALA A 120 1.08 7.54 -14.86
CA ALA A 120 1.60 6.32 -15.48
C ALA A 120 2.67 6.65 -16.53
N GLU A 121 2.43 7.63 -17.39
CA GLU A 121 3.34 8.03 -18.47
C GLU A 121 4.57 8.79 -17.92
N GLU A 122 4.37 9.76 -17.03
CA GLU A 122 5.40 10.65 -16.49
C GLU A 122 6.43 9.91 -15.62
N THR A 123 5.98 8.89 -14.89
CA THR A 123 6.81 8.16 -13.91
C THR A 123 7.31 6.81 -14.42
N PHE A 124 6.92 6.40 -15.64
CA PHE A 124 7.31 5.11 -16.22
C PHE A 124 8.82 4.90 -16.28
N ASP A 125 9.56 5.90 -16.79
CA ASP A 125 11.03 5.80 -16.94
C ASP A 125 11.78 5.86 -15.61
N LEU A 126 11.10 6.25 -14.52
CA LEU A 126 11.63 6.16 -13.16
C LEU A 126 11.44 4.77 -12.55
N GLY A 127 10.72 3.87 -13.24
CA GLY A 127 10.36 2.55 -12.75
C GLY A 127 9.27 2.60 -11.66
N TRP A 128 8.52 3.69 -11.56
CA TRP A 128 7.49 3.83 -10.53
C TRP A 128 6.26 2.99 -10.83
N HIS A 129 5.62 2.52 -9.77
CA HIS A 129 4.31 1.88 -9.84
C HIS A 129 3.21 2.81 -9.36
N LEU A 130 1.98 2.54 -9.81
CA LEU A 130 0.79 3.21 -9.31
C LEU A 130 0.23 2.46 -8.11
N VAL A 131 -0.34 3.16 -7.14
CA VAL A 131 -1.06 2.56 -6.02
C VAL A 131 -2.50 3.07 -6.05
N LEU A 132 -3.48 2.17 -6.11
CA LEU A 132 -4.89 2.50 -6.24
C LEU A 132 -5.63 2.12 -4.96
N HIS A 133 -6.33 3.08 -4.38
CA HIS A 133 -7.17 2.93 -3.20
C HIS A 133 -8.61 3.33 -3.53
N PHE A 134 -9.54 2.40 -3.32
CA PHE A 134 -10.93 2.52 -3.73
C PHE A 134 -11.85 2.71 -2.53
N ASP A 135 -12.90 3.51 -2.68
CA ASP A 135 -14.00 3.60 -1.72
C ASP A 135 -14.97 2.43 -1.89
N ALA A 136 -15.30 2.09 -3.14
CA ALA A 136 -16.10 0.92 -3.49
C ALA A 136 -15.37 -0.02 -4.47
N ALA A 137 -15.55 -1.33 -4.28
CA ALA A 137 -14.94 -2.35 -5.14
C ALA A 137 -15.39 -2.28 -6.61
N THR A 138 -16.58 -1.74 -6.88
CA THR A 138 -17.09 -1.54 -8.26
C THR A 138 -16.23 -0.57 -9.07
N GLU A 139 -15.54 0.36 -8.43
CA GLU A 139 -14.61 1.28 -9.11
C GLU A 139 -13.44 0.52 -9.78
N LEU A 140 -13.08 -0.66 -9.27
CA LEU A 140 -12.08 -1.52 -9.92
C LEU A 140 -12.57 -1.95 -11.31
N VAL A 141 -13.86 -2.25 -11.46
CA VAL A 141 -14.47 -2.66 -12.72
C VAL A 141 -14.40 -1.50 -13.72
N ASP A 142 -14.73 -0.30 -13.26
CA ASP A 142 -14.73 0.92 -14.08
C ASP A 142 -13.33 1.30 -14.56
N VAL A 143 -12.31 1.19 -13.71
CA VAL A 143 -10.93 1.58 -14.05
C VAL A 143 -10.14 0.48 -14.78
N ALA A 144 -10.58 -0.78 -14.72
CA ALA A 144 -9.86 -1.91 -15.31
C ALA A 144 -9.50 -1.73 -16.81
N PRO A 145 -10.38 -1.21 -17.69
CA PRO A 145 -10.02 -0.95 -19.09
C PRO A 145 -8.81 -0.01 -19.23
N GLN A 146 -8.68 0.98 -18.36
CA GLN A 146 -7.54 1.91 -18.35
C GLN A 146 -6.27 1.22 -17.81
N LEU A 147 -6.38 0.43 -16.74
CA LEU A 147 -5.27 -0.34 -16.19
C LEU A 147 -4.69 -1.35 -17.18
N LEU A 148 -5.53 -1.92 -18.05
CA LEU A 148 -5.06 -2.81 -19.12
C LEU A 148 -4.20 -2.09 -20.17
N GLN A 149 -4.42 -0.78 -20.37
CA GLN A 149 -3.73 0.02 -21.40
C GLN A 149 -2.42 0.66 -20.93
N ILE A 150 -2.27 0.98 -19.64
CA ILE A 150 -1.03 1.55 -19.12
C ILE A 150 0.11 0.53 -19.15
N ARG A 151 1.37 0.98 -19.17
CA ARG A 151 2.54 0.08 -19.15
C ARG A 151 3.08 -0.18 -17.75
N SER A 152 2.90 0.78 -16.84
CA SER A 152 3.46 0.77 -15.49
C SER A 152 2.88 -0.38 -14.66
N PRO A 153 3.67 -0.95 -13.72
CA PRO A 153 3.11 -1.79 -12.68
C PRO A 153 2.12 -0.99 -11.82
N PHE A 154 1.16 -1.69 -11.22
CA PHE A 154 0.20 -1.08 -10.30
C PHE A 154 -0.11 -2.01 -9.14
N VAL A 155 -0.43 -1.41 -8.00
CA VAL A 155 -0.76 -2.08 -6.76
C VAL A 155 -2.19 -1.72 -6.40
N LEU A 156 -3.01 -2.72 -6.13
CA LEU A 156 -4.35 -2.52 -5.58
C LEU A 156 -4.24 -2.62 -4.05
N ASP A 157 -4.57 -1.52 -3.36
CA ASP A 157 -4.58 -1.49 -1.90
C ASP A 157 -5.73 -2.35 -1.34
N HIS A 158 -5.49 -3.00 -0.19
CA HIS A 158 -6.52 -3.63 0.65
C HIS A 158 -7.51 -4.54 -0.10
N MET A 159 -7.03 -5.53 -0.85
CA MET A 159 -7.87 -6.41 -1.69
C MET A 159 -8.81 -5.65 -2.66
N ALA A 160 -8.37 -4.48 -3.17
CA ALA A 160 -9.19 -3.56 -3.97
C ALA A 160 -10.53 -3.19 -3.32
N ARG A 161 -10.56 -3.17 -1.98
CA ARG A 161 -11.75 -2.92 -1.15
C ARG A 161 -12.89 -3.93 -1.32
N ILE A 162 -12.61 -5.12 -1.88
CA ILE A 162 -13.60 -6.20 -2.01
C ILE A 162 -13.85 -6.81 -0.63
N SER A 163 -15.09 -6.74 -0.15
CA SER A 163 -15.51 -7.25 1.15
C SER A 163 -15.75 -8.76 1.14
N ALA A 164 -15.69 -9.39 2.33
CA ALA A 164 -16.02 -10.80 2.50
C ALA A 164 -17.45 -11.12 2.01
N ALA A 165 -18.38 -10.18 2.19
CA ALA A 165 -19.78 -10.32 1.79
C ALA A 165 -19.97 -10.35 0.26
N GLU A 166 -19.13 -9.63 -0.50
CA GLU A 166 -19.13 -9.71 -1.97
C GLU A 166 -18.55 -11.03 -2.46
N GLY A 167 -17.45 -11.47 -1.84
CA GLY A 167 -16.88 -12.79 -2.04
C GLY A 167 -16.32 -13.06 -3.45
N VAL A 168 -15.96 -14.33 -3.66
CA VAL A 168 -15.16 -14.77 -4.82
C VAL A 168 -15.91 -14.80 -6.16
N ASP A 169 -17.23 -14.70 -6.12
CA ASP A 169 -18.08 -14.74 -7.31
C ASP A 169 -18.51 -13.35 -7.80
N SER A 170 -18.16 -12.30 -7.05
CA SER A 170 -18.43 -10.92 -7.41
C SER A 170 -17.69 -10.49 -8.68
N GLU A 171 -18.27 -9.55 -9.41
CA GLU A 171 -17.65 -8.96 -10.60
C GLU A 171 -16.33 -8.23 -10.29
N PRO A 172 -16.21 -7.44 -9.20
CA PRO A 172 -14.94 -6.89 -8.76
C PRO A 172 -13.86 -7.97 -8.54
N PHE A 173 -14.18 -9.09 -7.88
CA PHE A 173 -13.20 -10.15 -7.64
C PHE A 173 -12.75 -10.84 -8.92
N ARG A 174 -13.66 -11.11 -9.86
CA ARG A 174 -13.29 -11.64 -11.19
C ARG A 174 -12.41 -10.66 -11.97
N THR A 175 -12.68 -9.36 -11.84
CA THR A 175 -11.86 -8.30 -12.46
C THR A 175 -10.46 -8.26 -11.85
N LEU A 176 -10.34 -8.38 -10.52
CA LEU A 176 -9.05 -8.51 -9.83
C LEU A 176 -8.24 -9.70 -10.37
N LEU A 177 -8.84 -10.89 -10.49
CA LEU A 177 -8.13 -12.06 -11.02
C LEU A 177 -7.64 -11.84 -12.46
N ARG A 178 -8.45 -11.23 -13.32
CA ARG A 178 -8.05 -10.88 -14.70
C ARG A 178 -6.88 -9.88 -14.73
N LEU A 179 -6.86 -8.90 -13.83
CA LEU A 179 -5.75 -7.94 -13.75
C LEU A 179 -4.47 -8.60 -13.21
N LEU A 180 -4.58 -9.51 -12.24
CA LEU A 180 -3.46 -10.30 -11.72
C LEU A 180 -2.77 -11.16 -12.78
N ASP A 181 -3.46 -11.53 -13.86
CA ASP A 181 -2.90 -12.28 -14.98
C ASP A 181 -1.98 -11.44 -15.88
N THR A 182 -1.99 -10.10 -15.75
CA THR A 182 -1.24 -9.17 -16.64
C THR A 182 0.23 -8.96 -16.27
N ASP A 183 0.76 -9.71 -15.29
CA ASP A 183 2.09 -9.59 -14.68
C ASP A 183 2.44 -8.25 -14.01
N ARG A 184 1.64 -7.21 -14.25
CA ARG A 184 1.84 -5.83 -13.77
C ARG A 184 1.06 -5.50 -12.50
N CYS A 185 0.04 -6.29 -12.20
CA CYS A 185 -0.82 -6.10 -11.04
C CYS A 185 -0.21 -6.75 -9.81
N TRP A 186 -0.16 -5.99 -8.72
CA TRP A 186 0.19 -6.43 -7.38
C TRP A 186 -1.00 -6.19 -6.45
N ILE A 187 -1.07 -6.96 -5.37
CA ILE A 187 -2.14 -6.80 -4.37
C ILE A 187 -1.57 -6.75 -2.97
N LYS A 188 -2.05 -5.80 -2.17
CA LYS A 188 -1.74 -5.72 -0.74
C LYS A 188 -2.80 -6.44 0.09
N LEU A 189 -2.34 -7.38 0.90
CA LEU A 189 -3.05 -7.92 2.04
C LEU A 189 -2.75 -7.01 3.24
N ALA A 190 -3.51 -5.93 3.35
CA ALA A 190 -3.39 -4.94 4.41
C ALA A 190 -4.78 -4.46 4.79
N SER A 191 -5.00 -4.13 6.06
CA SER A 191 -6.27 -3.58 6.55
C SER A 191 -7.53 -4.44 6.29
N LEU A 192 -7.39 -5.77 6.19
CA LEU A 192 -8.52 -6.65 5.83
C LEU A 192 -9.60 -6.73 6.94
N TYR A 193 -9.30 -6.32 8.16
CA TYR A 193 -10.28 -6.17 9.24
C TYR A 193 -11.41 -5.19 8.88
N ARG A 194 -11.21 -4.26 7.93
CA ARG A 194 -12.24 -3.34 7.41
C ARG A 194 -13.17 -3.98 6.37
N LEU A 195 -12.87 -5.20 5.94
CA LEU A 195 -13.55 -5.91 4.85
C LEU A 195 -14.23 -7.19 5.33
N SER A 196 -13.90 -7.62 6.55
CA SER A 196 -14.51 -8.74 7.25
C SER A 196 -15.85 -8.34 7.87
N SER A 197 -16.81 -9.27 7.83
CA SER A 197 -18.02 -9.23 8.65
C SER A 197 -17.86 -10.04 9.94
N GLU A 198 -16.84 -10.90 10.03
CA GLU A 198 -16.50 -11.66 11.23
C GLU A 198 -15.52 -10.91 12.15
N PRO A 199 -15.55 -11.17 13.47
CA PRO A 199 -14.49 -10.73 14.38
C PRO A 199 -13.15 -11.40 14.03
N TYR A 200 -12.07 -10.93 14.65
CA TYR A 200 -10.77 -11.60 14.57
C TYR A 200 -10.92 -13.12 14.82
N PRO A 201 -10.36 -14.00 13.96
CA PRO A 201 -9.34 -13.73 12.94
C PRO A 201 -9.88 -13.56 11.50
N HIS A 202 -11.10 -13.05 11.31
CA HIS A 202 -11.65 -12.65 10.00
C HIS A 202 -11.66 -13.79 8.97
N ARG A 203 -12.23 -14.94 9.34
CA ARG A 203 -12.11 -16.18 8.55
C ARG A 203 -12.90 -16.15 7.24
N ASP A 204 -13.93 -15.33 7.19
CA ASP A 204 -14.73 -15.02 6.01
C ASP A 204 -13.92 -14.42 4.84
N MET A 205 -12.77 -13.78 5.11
CA MET A 205 -11.86 -13.29 4.06
C MET A 205 -11.01 -14.40 3.41
N LEU A 206 -10.83 -15.56 4.07
CA LEU A 206 -9.91 -16.60 3.63
C LEU A 206 -10.17 -17.17 2.23
N PRO A 207 -11.43 -17.38 1.77
CA PRO A 207 -11.69 -17.84 0.42
C PRO A 207 -11.10 -16.92 -0.66
N MET A 208 -11.20 -15.60 -0.49
CA MET A 208 -10.64 -14.63 -1.42
C MET A 208 -9.11 -14.59 -1.34
N ILE A 209 -8.57 -14.55 -0.11
CA ILE A 209 -7.12 -14.53 0.12
C ILE A 209 -6.45 -15.76 -0.50
N ARG A 210 -7.00 -16.97 -0.27
CA ARG A 210 -6.45 -18.20 -0.84
C ARG A 210 -6.40 -18.15 -2.36
N LYS A 211 -7.48 -17.74 -3.02
CA LYS A 211 -7.53 -17.66 -4.49
C LYS A 211 -6.46 -16.71 -5.06
N VAL A 212 -6.24 -15.53 -4.47
CA VAL A 212 -5.22 -14.61 -4.98
C VAL A 212 -3.80 -15.10 -4.68
N VAL A 213 -3.58 -15.69 -3.51
CA VAL A 213 -2.28 -16.26 -3.10
C VAL A 213 -1.90 -17.46 -3.97
N GLU A 214 -2.86 -18.35 -4.26
CA GLU A 214 -2.65 -19.51 -5.13
C GLU A 214 -2.40 -19.09 -6.59
N LEU A 215 -3.13 -18.08 -7.09
CA LEU A 215 -2.99 -17.62 -8.47
C LEU A 215 -1.65 -16.91 -8.72
N ARG A 216 -1.27 -15.97 -7.85
CA ARG A 216 -0.07 -15.13 -8.02
C ARG A 216 0.69 -14.93 -6.71
N PRO A 217 1.32 -15.98 -6.15
CA PRO A 217 2.08 -15.86 -4.90
C PRO A 217 3.22 -14.83 -5.00
N ASP A 218 3.73 -14.61 -6.22
CA ASP A 218 4.77 -13.66 -6.64
C ASP A 218 4.27 -12.22 -6.87
N ARG A 219 2.99 -11.92 -6.61
CA ARG A 219 2.40 -10.58 -6.72
C ARG A 219 1.67 -10.09 -5.47
N ILE A 220 1.85 -10.79 -4.35
CA ILE A 220 1.20 -10.43 -3.10
C ILE A 220 2.19 -9.70 -2.19
N LEU A 221 1.70 -8.66 -1.54
CA LEU A 221 2.41 -7.87 -0.54
C LEU A 221 1.62 -7.91 0.77
N TRP A 222 2.31 -7.75 1.90
CA TRP A 222 1.70 -7.59 3.22
C TRP A 222 1.96 -6.18 3.77
N GLY A 223 1.03 -5.64 4.55
CA GLY A 223 1.28 -4.43 5.34
C GLY A 223 0.32 -4.28 6.51
N SER A 224 0.76 -3.57 7.55
CA SER A 224 -0.02 -3.36 8.78
C SER A 224 -1.18 -2.38 8.60
N ASP A 225 -1.03 -1.40 7.69
CA ASP A 225 -1.85 -0.18 7.62
C ASP A 225 -1.63 0.80 8.78
N TRP A 226 -0.58 0.63 9.59
CA TRP A 226 -0.28 1.54 10.71
C TRP A 226 -0.18 3.00 10.24
N PRO A 227 -0.75 3.99 10.95
CA PRO A 227 -1.41 3.93 12.25
C PRO A 227 -2.94 3.78 12.16
N HIS A 228 -3.42 3.08 11.13
CA HIS A 228 -4.83 2.77 10.87
C HIS A 228 -5.73 4.01 10.75
N PRO A 229 -5.42 4.96 9.82
CA PRO A 229 -6.23 6.15 9.65
C PRO A 229 -7.69 5.80 9.33
N ILE A 230 -8.63 6.60 9.85
CA ILE A 230 -10.08 6.44 9.59
C ILE A 230 -10.59 5.04 9.98
N CYS A 231 -10.06 4.41 11.04
CA CYS A 231 -10.47 3.05 11.44
C CYS A 231 -11.95 3.01 11.89
N PRO A 232 -12.86 2.35 11.16
CA PRO A 232 -14.29 2.33 11.49
C PRO A 232 -14.65 1.21 12.49
N VAL A 233 -13.65 0.44 12.93
CA VAL A 233 -13.77 -0.68 13.86
C VAL A 233 -12.86 -0.42 15.07
N PRO A 234 -12.94 -1.23 16.15
CA PRO A 234 -11.97 -1.13 17.24
C PRO A 234 -10.53 -1.17 16.71
N MET A 235 -9.66 -0.33 17.27
CA MET A 235 -8.26 -0.23 16.86
C MET A 235 -7.62 -1.63 16.90
N PRO A 236 -7.09 -2.14 15.76
CA PRO A 236 -6.45 -3.45 15.74
C PRO A 236 -5.17 -3.44 16.57
N ASN A 237 -4.76 -4.61 17.05
CA ASN A 237 -3.42 -4.84 17.55
C ASN A 237 -2.54 -5.27 16.37
N ASP A 238 -1.47 -4.54 16.07
CA ASP A 238 -0.58 -4.88 14.96
C ASP A 238 0.06 -6.28 15.09
N GLY A 239 0.29 -6.75 16.31
CA GLY A 239 0.76 -8.12 16.58
C GLY A 239 -0.25 -9.17 16.11
N ASP A 240 -1.55 -8.94 16.35
CA ASP A 240 -2.61 -9.81 15.83
C ASP A 240 -2.62 -9.80 14.29
N LEU A 241 -2.36 -8.65 13.66
CA LEU A 241 -2.26 -8.54 12.20
C LEU A 241 -1.08 -9.34 11.63
N VAL A 242 0.04 -9.40 12.35
CA VAL A 242 1.19 -10.27 12.03
C VAL A 242 0.81 -11.74 12.18
N ASP A 243 0.08 -12.09 13.24
CA ASP A 243 -0.35 -13.47 13.52
C ASP A 243 -1.40 -14.00 12.50
N LEU A 244 -2.00 -13.12 11.68
CA LEU A 244 -2.81 -13.53 10.54
C LEU A 244 -1.99 -14.02 9.34
N ILE A 245 -0.70 -13.69 9.23
CA ILE A 245 0.12 -14.08 8.07
C ILE A 245 0.15 -15.61 7.87
N PRO A 246 0.42 -16.44 8.90
CA PRO A 246 0.41 -17.89 8.73
C PRO A 246 -0.99 -18.45 8.39
N LEU A 247 -2.06 -17.74 8.77
CA LEU A 247 -3.42 -18.12 8.41
C LEU A 247 -3.71 -17.84 6.92
N TRP A 248 -3.21 -16.71 6.40
CA TRP A 248 -3.33 -16.33 4.99
C TRP A 248 -2.40 -17.12 4.07
N ARG A 249 -1.23 -17.50 4.59
CA ARG A 249 -0.11 -18.10 3.85
C ARG A 249 0.55 -19.17 4.73
N PRO A 250 0.05 -20.41 4.74
CA PRO A 250 0.55 -21.43 5.67
C PRO A 250 1.97 -21.93 5.32
N ASP A 251 2.41 -21.79 4.08
CA ASP A 251 3.74 -22.24 3.66
C ASP A 251 4.80 -21.15 3.82
N SER A 252 5.97 -21.53 4.32
CA SER A 252 7.07 -20.60 4.60
C SER A 252 7.60 -19.90 3.34
N ARG A 253 7.45 -20.52 2.15
CA ARG A 253 7.91 -19.93 0.90
C ARG A 253 7.02 -18.78 0.45
N THR A 254 5.70 -18.90 0.52
CA THR A 254 4.81 -17.79 0.20
C THR A 254 4.91 -16.70 1.28
N GLN A 255 5.15 -17.03 2.54
CA GLN A 255 5.46 -16.01 3.55
C GLN A 255 6.72 -15.23 3.18
N GLN A 256 7.82 -15.92 2.82
CA GLN A 256 9.05 -15.30 2.34
C GLN A 256 8.80 -14.39 1.11
N LEU A 257 8.00 -14.86 0.14
CA LEU A 257 7.63 -14.05 -1.01
C LEU A 257 6.91 -12.76 -0.60
N ALA A 258 5.85 -12.83 0.20
CA ALA A 258 5.07 -11.64 0.57
C ALA A 258 5.85 -10.64 1.45
N LEU A 259 6.66 -11.17 2.37
CA LEU A 259 7.32 -10.35 3.38
C LEU A 259 8.67 -9.86 2.93
N VAL A 260 9.36 -10.55 2.00
CA VAL A 260 10.76 -10.25 1.67
C VAL A 260 10.95 -10.04 0.18
N ASP A 261 10.71 -11.06 -0.63
CA ASP A 261 11.16 -11.07 -2.04
C ASP A 261 10.30 -10.17 -2.93
N ASN A 262 8.97 -10.24 -2.80
CA ASN A 262 8.04 -9.40 -3.58
C ASN A 262 8.23 -7.91 -3.29
N PRO A 263 8.31 -7.46 -2.01
CA PRO A 263 8.63 -6.06 -1.71
C PRO A 263 10.03 -5.66 -2.20
N ALA A 264 11.03 -6.55 -2.12
CA ALA A 264 12.37 -6.26 -2.62
C ALA A 264 12.37 -5.97 -4.12
N LEU A 265 11.68 -6.82 -4.88
CA LEU A 265 11.53 -6.70 -6.33
C LEU A 265 10.79 -5.42 -6.73
N LEU A 266 9.61 -5.16 -6.13
CA LEU A 266 8.77 -4.04 -6.53
C LEU A 266 9.35 -2.68 -6.12
N TYR A 267 9.97 -2.59 -4.94
CA TYR A 267 10.44 -1.31 -4.38
C TYR A 267 11.95 -1.07 -4.52
N GLY A 268 12.68 -2.01 -5.15
CA GLY A 268 14.11 -1.86 -5.41
C GLY A 268 14.94 -1.79 -4.14
N PHE A 269 14.76 -2.78 -3.26
CA PHE A 269 15.68 -3.00 -2.15
C PHE A 269 16.83 -3.92 -2.59
N GLU A 270 17.98 -3.74 -1.97
CA GLU A 270 19.09 -4.67 -2.12
C GLU A 270 18.69 -6.06 -1.60
N PRO A 271 19.19 -7.15 -2.21
CA PRO A 271 18.99 -8.50 -1.68
C PRO A 271 19.47 -8.60 -0.23
N VAL A 272 18.71 -9.32 0.60
CA VAL A 272 19.17 -9.67 1.95
C VAL A 272 20.32 -10.68 1.80
N PRO A 273 21.48 -10.45 2.44
CA PRO A 273 22.64 -11.36 2.37
C PRO A 273 22.34 -12.77 2.89
#